data_AF-A0A0M0X1Q4-F1
#
_entry.id   AF-A0A0M0X1Q4-F1
#
_cell.length_a   1.000
_cell.length_b   1.000
_cell.length_c   1.000
_cell.angle_alpha   90.00
_cell.angle_beta   90.00
_cell.angle_gamma   90.00
#
_symmetry.space_group_name_H-M   'P 1'
#
loop_
_entity.id
_entity.type
_entity.pdbx_description
1 polymer ?
#
loop_
_entity_poly.entity_id
_entity_poly.type
_entity_poly.pdbx_seq_one_letter_code
_entity_poly.pdbx_strand_id
1 'polypeptide(L)'
;MLTKIRKIKFETERKNPLYKVIMECPEGKELYVKFDYTYATNNFWPLQVNYNKKNYGAKLAWYTREVEDMTVEVFLETKNITLN
;
A
#
# COMPACT_ATOMS: atom_id res chain seq x y z
N MET A 1 -12.77 -8.42 0.39
CA MET A 1 -11.92 -7.27 0.77
C MET A 1 -12.00 -7.10 2.27
N LEU A 2 -10.90 -7.40 2.94
CA LEU A 2 -10.80 -7.35 4.40
C LEU A 2 -10.35 -5.96 4.89
N THR A 3 -9.50 -5.29 4.12
CA THR A 3 -9.00 -3.96 4.47
C THR A 3 -9.87 -2.79 4.04
N LYS A 4 -9.82 -1.70 4.81
CA LYS A 4 -10.40 -0.40 4.47
C LYS A 4 -9.39 0.72 4.66
N ILE A 5 -9.28 1.63 3.69
CA ILE A 5 -8.43 2.82 3.83
C ILE A 5 -8.97 3.67 4.98
N ARG A 6 -8.08 3.96 5.94
CA ARG A 6 -8.35 4.83 7.08
C ARG A 6 -7.73 6.21 6.90
N LYS A 7 -6.51 6.27 6.38
CA LYS A 7 -5.79 7.53 6.20
C LYS A 7 -4.82 7.44 5.02
N ILE A 8 -4.75 8.52 4.25
CA ILE A 8 -3.73 8.74 3.24
C ILE A 8 -3.00 10.03 3.60
N LYS A 9 -1.66 10.00 3.57
CA LYS A 9 -0.82 11.19 3.68
C LYS A 9 0.06 11.28 2.44
N PHE A 10 -0.05 12.40 1.75
CA PHE A 10 0.73 12.74 0.57
C PHE A 10 1.89 13.67 0.97
N GLU A 11 3.09 13.38 0.50
CA GLU A 11 4.31 14.15 0.79
C GLU A 11 5.02 14.49 -0.54
N THR A 12 5.08 15.78 -0.88
CA THR A 12 5.64 16.29 -2.15
C THR A 12 7.01 16.95 -2.03
N GLU A 13 7.59 16.99 -0.83
CA GLU A 13 8.86 17.69 -0.56
C GLU A 13 10.09 17.02 -1.20
N ARG A 14 9.90 15.99 -2.05
CA ARG A 14 10.95 15.22 -2.73
C ARG A 14 10.72 15.21 -4.24
N LYS A 15 11.76 14.82 -4.98
CA LYS A 15 11.71 14.66 -6.45
C LYS A 15 10.56 13.77 -6.92
N ASN A 16 10.30 12.68 -6.18
CA ASN A 16 9.15 11.81 -6.37
C ASN A 16 8.21 11.96 -5.16
N PRO A 17 6.89 12.06 -5.37
CA PRO A 17 5.96 12.14 -4.26
C PRO A 17 5.83 10.80 -3.55
N LEU A 18 5.66 10.88 -2.24
CA LEU A 18 5.44 9.73 -1.38
C LEU A 18 3.99 9.68 -0.90
N TYR A 19 3.42 8.49 -0.89
CA TYR A 19 2.09 8.23 -0.36
C TYR A 19 2.21 7.27 0.82
N LYS A 20 1.71 7.69 1.98
CA LYS A 20 1.59 6.83 3.17
C LYS A 20 0.13 6.48 3.36
N VAL A 21 -0.19 5.21 3.20
CA VAL A 21 -1.55 4.68 3.29
C VAL A 21 -1.64 3.83 4.55
N ILE A 22 -2.60 4.15 5.41
CA ILE A 22 -2.96 3.36 6.58
C ILE A 22 -4.33 2.74 6.31
N MET A 23 -4.40 1.43 6.40
CA MET A 23 -5.59 0.62 6.21
C MET A 23 -5.90 -0.16 7.48
N GLU A 24 -7.16 -0.13 7.87
CA GLU A 24 -7.71 -0.98 8.92
C GLU A 24 -8.01 -2.36 8.35
N CYS A 25 -7.58 -3.41 9.05
CA CYS A 25 -7.78 -4.82 8.72
C CYS A 25 -8.72 -5.46 9.77
N PRO A 26 -9.23 -6.69 9.53
CA PRO A 26 -9.99 -7.42 10.53
C PRO A 26 -9.22 -7.64 11.83
N GLU A 27 -9.95 -7.89 12.91
CA GLU A 27 -9.40 -8.12 14.26
C GLU A 27 -8.59 -6.93 14.80
N GLY A 28 -8.86 -5.70 14.32
CA GLY A 28 -8.15 -4.50 14.73
C GLY A 28 -6.69 -4.44 14.25
N LYS A 29 -6.30 -5.31 13.32
CA LYS A 29 -4.97 -5.28 12.70
C LYS A 29 -4.87 -4.05 11.80
N GLU A 30 -3.65 -3.56 11.59
CA GLU A 30 -3.39 -2.43 10.70
C GLU A 30 -2.39 -2.83 9.63
N LEU A 31 -2.65 -2.36 8.41
CA LEU A 31 -1.72 -2.38 7.30
C LEU A 31 -1.28 -0.95 7.02
N TYR A 32 0.02 -0.71 7.14
CA TYR A 32 0.68 0.50 6.67
C TYR A 32 1.45 0.20 5.40
N VAL A 33 1.25 1.00 4.36
CA VAL A 33 2.05 0.95 3.13
C VAL A 33 2.57 2.34 2.79
N LYS A 34 3.88 2.44 2.54
CA LYS A 34 4.52 3.61 1.97
C LYS A 34 4.82 3.33 0.50
N PHE A 35 4.30 4.15 -0.39
CA PHE A 35 4.57 4.10 -1.82
C PHE A 35 5.49 5.24 -2.25
N ASP A 36 6.39 4.94 -3.18
CA ASP A 36 7.08 5.92 -4.03
C ASP A 36 6.42 5.96 -5.39
N TYR A 37 5.92 7.12 -5.78
CA TYR A 37 5.37 7.28 -7.11
C TYR A 37 6.48 7.72 -8.06
N THR A 38 6.78 6.86 -9.04
CA THR A 38 7.85 7.09 -10.00
C THR A 38 7.25 7.58 -11.31
N TYR A 39 7.41 8.88 -11.59
CA TYR A 39 6.95 9.51 -12.85
C TYR A 39 7.44 8.78 -14.11
N ALA A 40 8.66 8.25 -14.10
CA ALA A 40 9.24 7.55 -15.26
C ALA A 40 8.50 6.26 -15.65
N THR A 41 7.81 5.62 -14.71
CA THR A 41 7.05 4.37 -14.94
C THR A 41 5.55 4.56 -14.73
N ASN A 42 5.14 5.77 -14.36
CA ASN A 42 3.77 6.10 -13.95
C ASN A 42 3.20 5.13 -12.89
N ASN A 43 4.05 4.66 -11.98
CA ASN A 43 3.74 3.51 -11.13
C ASN A 43 4.06 3.80 -9.66
N PHE A 44 3.31 3.14 -8.76
CA PHE A 44 3.46 3.22 -7.32
C PHE A 44 4.24 2.01 -6.80
N TRP A 45 5.47 2.27 -6.35
CA TRP A 45 6.34 1.22 -5.83
C TRP A 45 6.23 1.15 -4.31
N PRO A 46 5.87 -0.01 -3.73
CA PRO A 46 5.90 -0.17 -2.27
C PRO A 46 7.34 -0.06 -1.77
N LEU A 47 7.61 0.92 -0.91
CA LEU A 47 8.89 1.09 -0.23
C LEU A 47 8.91 0.38 1.13
N GLN A 48 7.76 0.40 1.81
CA GLN A 48 7.63 -0.17 3.15
C GLN A 48 6.21 -0.66 3.35
N VAL A 49 6.09 -1.89 3.83
CA VAL A 49 4.84 -2.56 4.15
C VAL A 49 4.97 -3.05 5.59
N ASN A 50 4.10 -2.59 6.47
CA ASN A 50 3.99 -3.14 7.82
C ASN A 50 2.57 -3.67 8.00
N TYR A 51 2.44 -4.95 8.32
CA TYR A 51 1.16 -5.56 8.64
C TYR A 51 1.24 -6.18 10.02
N ASN A 52 0.30 -5.84 10.90
CA ASN A 52 0.23 -6.37 12.26
C ASN A 52 1.57 -6.29 13.02
N LYS A 53 2.19 -5.09 13.02
CA LYS A 53 3.49 -4.79 13.66
C LYS A 53 4.71 -5.53 13.06
N LYS A 54 4.54 -6.34 12.02
CA LYS A 54 5.63 -7.00 11.30
C LYS A 54 6.00 -6.20 10.05
N ASN A 55 7.30 -5.98 9.84
CA ASN A 55 7.84 -5.29 8.68
C ASN A 55 8.12 -6.29 7.55
N TYR A 56 7.50 -6.04 6.40
CA TYR A 56 7.59 -6.83 5.17
C TYR A 56 8.50 -6.17 4.11
N GLY A 57 9.15 -5.05 4.43
CA GLY A 57 9.95 -4.27 3.48
C GLY A 57 9.10 -3.81 2.30
N ALA A 58 9.60 -3.95 1.07
CA ALA A 58 8.88 -3.59 -0.16
C ALA A 58 7.86 -4.66 -0.63
N LYS A 59 7.56 -5.69 0.17
CA LYS A 59 6.84 -6.88 -0.30
C LYS A 59 5.33 -6.81 -0.07
N LEU A 60 4.62 -5.92 -0.78
CA LEU A 60 3.15 -5.84 -0.71
C LEU A 60 2.46 -7.13 -1.20
N ALA A 61 3.13 -7.87 -2.09
CA ALA A 61 2.69 -9.18 -2.56
C ALA A 61 2.51 -10.21 -1.44
N TRP A 62 3.30 -10.13 -0.36
CA TRP A 62 3.17 -11.06 0.77
C TRP A 62 1.85 -10.83 1.50
N TYR A 63 1.53 -9.56 1.79
CA TYR A 63 0.26 -9.21 2.41
C TYR A 63 -0.94 -9.57 1.51
N THR A 64 -0.92 -9.14 0.25
CA THR A 64 -2.07 -9.33 -0.66
C THR A 64 -2.36 -10.79 -0.95
N ARG A 65 -1.32 -11.63 -1.05
CA ARG A 65 -1.47 -13.08 -1.20
C ARG A 65 -1.91 -13.79 0.08
N GLU A 66 -1.32 -13.45 1.23
CA GLU A 66 -1.60 -14.16 2.49
C GLU A 66 -2.92 -13.74 3.14
N VAL A 67 -3.33 -12.48 2.98
CA VAL A 67 -4.48 -11.90 3.71
C VAL A 67 -5.67 -11.63 2.80
N GLU A 68 -5.44 -11.11 1.59
CA GLU A 68 -6.53 -10.71 0.69
C GLU A 68 -6.80 -11.75 -0.43
N ASP A 69 -5.95 -12.78 -0.56
CA ASP A 69 -6.00 -13.83 -1.59
C ASP A 69 -6.11 -13.28 -3.03
N MET A 70 -5.32 -12.24 -3.33
CA MET A 70 -5.32 -11.58 -4.64
C MET A 70 -3.95 -11.01 -5.03
N THR A 71 -3.82 -10.58 -6.29
CA THR A 71 -2.59 -9.91 -6.77
C THR A 71 -2.50 -8.48 -6.25
N VAL A 72 -1.28 -7.92 -6.29
CA VAL A 72 -1.05 -6.51 -5.91
C VAL A 72 -1.84 -5.55 -6.80
N GLU A 73 -1.93 -5.82 -8.11
CA GLU A 73 -2.66 -4.99 -9.07
C GLU A 73 -4.15 -4.92 -8.74
N VAL A 74 -4.82 -6.07 -8.59
CA VAL A 74 -6.24 -6.15 -8.21
C VAL A 74 -6.46 -5.48 -6.85
N PHE A 75 -5.54 -5.66 -5.91
CA PHE A 75 -5.62 -4.98 -4.62
C PHE A 75 -5.57 -3.45 -4.76
N LEU A 76 -4.64 -2.91 -5.55
CA LEU A 76 -4.51 -1.46 -5.72
C LEU A 76 -5.72 -0.86 -6.46
N GLU A 77 -6.20 -1.52 -7.51
CA GLU A 77 -7.41 -1.15 -8.24
C GLU A 77 -8.63 -1.10 -7.32
N THR A 78 -8.84 -2.14 -6.51
CA THR A 78 -9.98 -2.21 -5.59
C THR A 78 -9.92 -1.15 -4.48
N LYS A 79 -8.74 -0.62 -4.18
CA LYS A 79 -8.57 0.51 -3.25
C LYS A 79 -8.68 1.89 -3.92
N ASN A 80 -8.93 1.95 -5.23
CA ASN A 80 -8.80 3.17 -6.03
C ASN A 80 -7.42 3.86 -5.84
N ILE A 81 -6.39 3.06 -5.60
CA ILE A 81 -5.00 3.50 -5.64
C ILE A 81 -4.55 3.22 -7.08
N THR A 82 -5.01 4.07 -8.02
CA THR A 82 -4.84 3.79 -9.45
C THR A 82 -3.41 4.03 -9.91
N LEU A 83 -2.84 3.00 -10.54
CA LEU A 83 -1.60 3.02 -11.32
C LEU A 83 -1.89 3.59 -12.72
N ASN A 84 -2.27 4.86 -12.82
CA ASN A 84 -2.49 5.49 -14.14
C ASN A 84 -1.20 6.11 -14.62
#